data_AF-A0A923PUY0-F1
#
_entry.id   AF-A0A923PUY0-F1
#
_cell.length_a   1.000
_cell.length_b   1.000
_cell.length_c   1.000
_cell.angle_alpha   90.00
_cell.angle_beta   90.00
_cell.angle_gamma   90.00
#
_symmetry.space_group_name_H-M   'P 1'
#
loop_
_entity.id
_entity.type
_entity.pdbx_description
1 polymer ?
#
loop_
_entity_poly.entity_id
_entity_poly.type
_entity_poly.pdbx_seq_one_letter_code
_entity_poly.pdbx_strand_id
1 'polypeptide(L)'
;MMDLALDRDGALWAATLSGPFQIAQPEGATFFGEAQGVPQGFSQGLARHQRHLYLGTPTGLLQLVPATAETPAKFHPVAGPRALPKNPRPA
;
A
#
# COMPACT_ATOMS: atom_id res chain seq x y z
N MET A 1 7.32 2.42 12.02
CA MET A 1 7.38 3.83 11.62
C MET A 1 6.00 4.20 11.12
N MET A 2 5.48 5.36 11.52
CA MET A 2 4.18 5.86 11.05
C MET A 2 4.45 6.90 9.97
N ASP A 3 3.54 6.99 9.01
CA ASP A 3 3.74 7.83 7.83
C ASP A 3 2.40 8.38 7.31
N LEU A 4 2.46 9.50 6.60
CA LEU A 4 1.29 10.17 6.03
C LEU A 4 1.53 10.44 4.53
N ALA A 5 0.52 10.20 3.71
CA ALA A 5 0.57 10.49 2.28
C ALA A 5 -0.78 11.01 1.78
N LEU A 6 -0.77 11.92 0.81
CA LEU A 6 -1.99 12.33 0.10
C LEU A 6 -2.19 11.45 -1.14
N ASP A 7 -3.42 11.03 -1.39
CA ASP A 7 -3.78 10.48 -2.69
C ASP A 7 -4.21 11.58 -3.67
N ARG A 8 -4.56 11.16 -4.90
CA ARG A 8 -4.90 12.08 -5.98
C ARG A 8 -6.32 12.64 -5.91
N ASP A 9 -7.17 12.02 -5.11
CA ASP A 9 -8.58 12.38 -4.94
C ASP A 9 -8.75 13.28 -3.69
N GLY A 10 -7.64 13.57 -3.00
CA GLY A 10 -7.58 14.49 -1.87
C GLY A 10 -7.70 13.81 -0.51
N ALA A 11 -7.73 12.48 -0.45
CA ALA A 11 -7.76 11.77 0.82
C ALA A 11 -6.37 11.68 1.45
N LEU A 12 -6.34 11.77 2.78
CA LEU A 12 -5.14 11.58 3.59
C LEU A 12 -5.02 10.10 3.97
N TRP A 13 -3.91 9.49 3.62
CA TRP A 13 -3.54 8.14 4.04
C TRP A 13 -2.62 8.21 5.24
N ALA A 14 -2.91 7.41 6.26
CA ALA A 14 -2.11 7.28 7.45
C ALA A 14 -1.72 5.82 7.70
N ALA A 15 -0.43 5.50 7.58
CA ALA A 15 0.10 4.20 7.97
C ALA A 15 0.31 4.16 9.48
N THR A 16 -0.48 3.32 10.15
CA THR A 16 -0.38 3.09 11.59
C THR A 16 0.19 1.70 11.87
N LEU A 17 0.47 1.43 13.14
CA LEU A 17 0.92 0.10 13.57
C LEU A 17 -0.14 -0.99 13.34
N SER A 18 -1.42 -0.62 13.31
CA SER A 18 -2.53 -1.56 13.10
C SER A 18 -2.89 -1.73 11.62
N GLY A 19 -2.30 -0.94 10.72
CA GLY A 19 -2.64 -0.88 9.30
C GLY A 19 -2.92 0.55 8.81
N PRO A 20 -3.16 0.74 7.51
CA PRO A 20 -3.42 2.05 6.94
C PRO A 20 -4.88 2.47 7.14
N PHE A 21 -5.07 3.77 7.36
CA PHE A 21 -6.35 4.45 7.30
C PHE A 21 -6.38 5.38 6.09
N GLN A 22 -7.51 5.41 5.38
CA GLN A 22 -7.84 6.48 4.44
C GLN A 22 -8.79 7.45 5.13
N ILE A 23 -8.47 8.74 5.10
CA ILE A 23 -9.26 9.81 5.70
C ILE A 23 -9.71 10.73 4.57
N ALA A 24 -11.00 10.69 4.26
CA ALA A 24 -11.63 11.50 3.23
C ALA A 24 -12.74 12.36 3.84
N GLN A 25 -13.10 13.45 3.15
CA GLN A 25 -14.25 14.26 3.52
C GLN A 25 -15.32 14.16 2.43
N PRO A 26 -16.60 13.96 2.81
CA PRO A 26 -17.14 13.92 4.18
C PRO A 26 -17.10 12.56 4.88
N GLU A 27 -16.54 11.51 4.26
CA GLU A 27 -16.73 10.11 4.66
C GLU A 27 -16.04 9.72 5.98
N GLY A 28 -15.05 10.50 6.42
CA GLY A 28 -14.27 10.25 7.63
C GLY A 28 -13.15 9.24 7.40
N ALA A 29 -12.83 8.46 8.44
CA ALA A 29 -11.71 7.52 8.42
C ALA A 29 -12.17 6.08 8.15
N THR A 30 -11.58 5.45 7.13
CA THR A 30 -11.79 4.05 6.76
C THR A 30 -10.53 3.26 7.02
N PHE A 31 -10.64 2.15 7.75
CA PHE A 31 -9.53 1.23 8.02
C PHE A 31 -9.41 0.16 6.93
N PHE A 32 -8.18 -0.20 6.57
CA PHE A 32 -7.87 -1.25 5.60
C PHE A 32 -7.10 -2.38 6.29
N GLY A 33 -7.76 -3.54 6.42
CA GLY A 33 -7.18 -4.75 7.01
C GLY A 33 -7.13 -5.91 6.02
N GLU A 34 -7.14 -7.15 6.54
CA GLU A 34 -7.01 -8.37 5.72
C GLU A 34 -8.08 -8.49 4.63
N ALA A 35 -9.31 -8.08 4.94
CA ALA A 35 -10.41 -8.08 3.97
C ALA A 35 -10.16 -7.15 2.77
N GLN A 36 -9.29 -6.15 2.93
CA GLN A 36 -8.85 -5.23 1.89
C GLN A 36 -7.45 -5.57 1.36
N GLY A 37 -6.91 -6.74 1.69
CA GLY A 37 -5.62 -7.23 1.19
C GLY A 37 -4.40 -6.75 1.98
N VAL A 38 -4.60 -6.12 3.14
CA VAL A 38 -3.50 -5.75 4.05
C VAL A 38 -3.29 -6.88 5.06
N PRO A 39 -2.17 -7.63 5.00
CA PRO A 39 -1.90 -8.69 5.95
C PRO A 39 -1.74 -8.12 7.37
N GLN A 40 -2.07 -8.91 8.38
CA GLN A 40 -1.83 -8.53 9.78
C GLN A 40 -0.36 -8.20 10.01
N GLY A 41 -0.11 -7.12 10.73
CA GLY A 41 1.23 -6.67 11.08
C GLY A 41 1.44 -5.18 10.85
N PHE A 42 2.64 -4.73 11.21
CA PHE A 42 2.99 -3.33 11.22
C PHE A 42 3.21 -2.78 9.81
N SER A 43 2.46 -1.74 9.44
CA SER A 43 2.81 -0.93 8.27
C SER A 43 4.13 -0.22 8.53
N GLN A 44 5.05 -0.24 7.57
CA GLN A 44 6.38 0.36 7.70
C GLN A 44 6.46 1.77 7.13
N GLY A 45 5.66 2.10 6.11
CA GLY A 45 5.62 3.43 5.51
C GLY A 45 4.72 3.51 4.28
N LEU A 46 4.47 4.74 3.83
CA LEU A 46 3.68 5.03 2.62
C LEU A 46 4.56 5.75 1.61
N ALA A 47 4.43 5.40 0.34
CA ALA A 47 5.14 6.09 -0.72
C ALA A 47 4.25 6.26 -1.92
N ARG A 48 4.25 7.47 -2.48
CA ARG A 48 3.60 7.74 -3.77
C ARG A 48 4.64 7.70 -4.87
N HIS A 49 4.37 6.94 -5.91
CA HIS A 49 5.16 6.98 -7.14
C HIS A 49 4.23 7.04 -8.34
N GLN A 50 4.39 8.11 -9.13
CA GLN A 50 3.51 8.45 -10.25
C GLN A 50 2.03 8.51 -9.85
N ARG A 51 1.23 7.53 -10.25
CA ARG A 51 -0.22 7.47 -10.00
C ARG A 51 -0.59 6.48 -8.90
N HIS A 52 0.38 5.81 -8.31
CA HIS A 52 0.15 4.72 -7.38
C HIS A 52 0.58 5.12 -5.96
N LEU A 53 -0.19 4.66 -4.99
CA LEU A 53 0.19 4.67 -3.59
C LEU A 53 0.65 3.26 -3.20
N TYR A 54 1.79 3.19 -2.54
CA TYR A 54 2.39 1.96 -2.07
C TYR A 54 2.44 1.95 -0.55
N LEU A 55 2.19 0.78 0.01
CA LEU A 55 2.35 0.47 1.42
C LEU A 55 3.52 -0.51 1.58
N GLY A 56 4.49 -0.12 2.41
CA GLY A 56 5.54 -1.02 2.86
C GLY A 56 5.04 -1.92 3.99
N THR A 57 5.17 -3.23 3.83
CA THR A 57 4.91 -4.23 4.86
C THR A 57 6.16 -5.08 5.10
N PRO A 58 6.25 -5.82 6.23
CA PRO A 58 7.38 -6.71 6.48
C PRO A 58 7.58 -7.81 5.42
N THR A 59 6.54 -8.12 4.65
CA THR A 59 6.53 -9.19 3.64
C THR A 59 6.63 -8.68 2.21
N GLY A 60 6.69 -7.36 1.99
CA GLY A 60 6.88 -6.77 0.68
C GLY A 60 6.17 -5.43 0.50
N LEU A 61 5.91 -5.09 -0.76
CA LEU A 61 5.18 -3.89 -1.14
C LEU A 61 3.77 -4.25 -1.55
N LEU A 62 2.80 -3.50 -1.05
CA LEU A 62 1.43 -3.52 -1.56
C LEU A 62 1.16 -2.24 -2.33
N GLN A 63 0.36 -2.34 -3.38
CA GLN A 63 -0.12 -1.21 -4.16
C GLN A 63 -1.61 -1.02 -3.91
N LEU A 64 -2.02 0.23 -3.69
CA LEU A 64 -3.42 0.61 -3.65
C LEU A 64 -4.01 0.53 -5.06
N VAL A 65 -5.06 -0.28 -5.20
CA VAL A 65 -6.00 -0.24 -6.30
C VAL A 65 -7.14 0.69 -5.89
N PRO A 66 -7.32 1.83 -6.57
CA PRO A 66 -8.35 2.81 -6.22
C PRO A 66 -9.75 2.23 -6.40
N ALA A 67 -10.71 2.77 -5.65
CA ALA A 67 -12.11 2.38 -5.76
C ALA A 67 -12.66 2.69 -7.17
N THR A 68 -13.61 1.88 -7.60
CA THR A 68 -14.44 2.13 -8.78
C THR A 68 -15.90 2.27 -8.35
N ALA A 69 -16.80 2.54 -9.29
CA ALA A 69 -18.24 2.56 -8.99
C ALA A 69 -18.77 1.21 -8.45
N GLU A 70 -18.06 0.11 -8.73
CA GLU A 70 -18.51 -1.25 -8.43
C GLU A 70 -17.70 -1.91 -7.30
N THR A 71 -16.48 -1.43 -7.05
CA THR A 71 -15.56 -2.09 -6.12
C THR A 71 -14.88 -1.09 -5.19
N PRO A 72 -14.83 -1.36 -3.88
CA PRO A 72 -14.09 -0.51 -2.94
C PRO A 72 -12.57 -0.65 -3.19
N ALA A 73 -11.82 0.37 -2.78
CA ALA A 73 -10.37 0.35 -2.87
C ALA A 73 -9.79 -0.85 -2.08
N LYS A 74 -8.70 -1.42 -2.59
CA LYS A 74 -8.00 -2.57 -1.97
C LYS A 74 -6.51 -2.49 -2.21
N PHE A 75 -5.74 -3.15 -1.35
CA PHE A 75 -4.31 -3.35 -1.53
C PHE A 75 -4.04 -4.69 -2.20
N HIS A 76 -3.12 -4.67 -3.16
CA HIS A 76 -2.65 -5.88 -3.85
C HIS A 76 -1.13 -6.00 -3.75
N PRO A 77 -0.58 -7.20 -3.54
CA PRO A 77 0.85 -7.42 -3.57
C PRO A 77 1.47 -7.01 -4.91
N VAL A 78 2.55 -6.24 -4.84
CA VAL A 78 3.37 -5.94 -6.01
C VAL A 78 4.32 -7.11 -6.19
N ALA A 79 4.34 -7.68 -7.39
CA ALA A 79 5.33 -8.70 -7.73
C ALA A 79 6.74 -8.13 -7.48
N GLY A 80 7.55 -8.86 -6.72
CA GLY A 80 8.93 -8.48 -6.49
C GLY A 80 9.71 -8.37 -7.81
N PRO A 81 10.83 -7.64 -7.81
CA PRO A 81 11.70 -7.62 -8.98
C PRO A 81 12.00 -9.05 -9.42
N ARG A 82 11.85 -9.33 -10.72
CA ARG A 82 12.30 -10.59 -11.29
C ARG A 82 13.78 -10.72 -10.93
N ALA A 83 14.13 -11.79 -10.22
CA ALA A 83 15.52 -12.03 -9.84
C ALA A 83 16.38 -11.93 -11.11
N LEU A 84 17.35 -11.02 -11.10
CA LEU A 84 18.35 -10.97 -12.15
C LEU A 84 19.01 -12.36 -12.19
N PRO A 85 19.23 -12.95 -13.38
CA PRO A 85 19.95 -14.21 -13.47
C PRO A 85 21.28 -14.01 -12.74
N LYS A 86 21.55 -14.88 -11.76
CA LYS A 86 22.85 -14.90 -11.08
C LYS A 86 23.88 -15.20 -12.16
N ASN A 87 24.68 -14.20 -12.54
CA ASN A 87 25.72 -14.40 -13.52
C ASN A 87 26.70 -15.44 -12.92
N PRO A 88 26.95 -16.59 -13.58
CA PRO A 88 27.97 -17.50 -13.09
C PRO A 88 29.32 -16.75 -13.10
N ARG A 89 30.07 -16.87 -12.00
CA ARG A 89 31.45 -16.37 -11.95
C ARG A 89 32.23 -17.07 -13.07
N PRO A 90 33.01 -16.35 -13.89
CA PRO A 90 33.91 -16.99 -14.83
C PRO A 90 34.89 -17.89 -14.04
N ALA A 91 35.09 -19.10 -14.58
CA ALA A 91 35.97 -20.12 -14.03
C ALA A 91 37.44 -19.69 -14.07
#